data_AF-P56597-F1
#
_entry.id   AF-P56597-F1
#
_cell.length_a   1.000
_cell.length_b   1.000
_cell.length_c   1.000
_cell.angle_alpha   90.00
_cell.angle_beta   90.00
_cell.angle_gamma   90.00
#
_symmetry.space_group_name_H-M   'P 1'
#
loop_
_entity.id
_entity.type
_entity.pdbx_description
1 polymer ?
#
loop_
_entity_poly.entity_id
_entity_poly.type
_entity_poly.pdbx_seq_one_letter_code
_entity_poly.pdbx_strand_id
1 'polypeptide(L)'
;MEISMPPPQIYVEKTLAIIKPDIVDKEEEIQDIILRSGFTIVQRRKLRLSPEQCSNFYVEKYGKMFFPNLTAYMSSGPLVAMILARHKAISYWLELLGPNNSLVAKETHPDSLRAIYGTDDLRNALHGSNDFAAAEREIRFMFPEVIVEPIPIGQAAKDYLNLHIMPTLLEGLTELCKQKPADPLIWLADWLLKNNPNKPKLCHHPIVEEPY
;
A
#
# COMPACT_ATOMS: atom_id res chain seq x y z
N MET A 1 25.46 -25.81 -23.96
CA MET A 1 24.40 -25.44 -23.01
C MET A 1 23.69 -24.24 -23.61
N GLU A 2 22.51 -24.44 -24.19
CA GLU A 2 21.64 -23.32 -24.55
C GLU A 2 21.20 -22.65 -23.25
N ILE A 3 21.67 -21.43 -23.06
CA ILE A 3 21.17 -20.55 -22.00
C ILE A 3 19.78 -20.14 -22.48
N SER A 4 18.77 -20.91 -22.06
CA SER A 4 17.35 -20.57 -22.20
C SER A 4 17.15 -19.19 -21.58
N MET A 5 17.14 -18.15 -22.40
CA MET A 5 16.75 -16.82 -21.94
C MET A 5 15.31 -16.92 -21.43
N PRO A 6 15.02 -16.44 -20.20
CA PRO A 6 13.65 -16.45 -19.71
C PRO A 6 12.77 -15.63 -20.67
N PRO A 7 11.51 -16.03 -20.88
CA PRO A 7 10.61 -15.32 -21.78
C PRO A 7 10.53 -13.83 -21.40
N PRO A 8 10.40 -12.93 -22.38
CA PRO A 8 10.35 -11.49 -22.11
C PRO A 8 9.16 -11.20 -21.19
N GLN A 9 9.46 -10.87 -19.94
CA GLN A 9 8.45 -10.51 -18.94
C GLN A 9 8.08 -9.05 -19.20
N ILE A 10 6.88 -8.83 -19.75
CA ILE A 10 6.38 -7.48 -20.02
C ILE A 10 5.99 -6.86 -18.66
N TYR A 11 6.94 -6.15 -18.06
CA TYR A 11 6.71 -5.41 -16.82
C TYR A 11 5.91 -4.15 -17.11
N VAL A 12 4.71 -4.06 -16.54
CA VAL A 12 3.92 -2.83 -16.52
C VAL A 12 4.04 -2.20 -15.14
N GLU A 13 4.64 -1.02 -15.11
CA GLU A 13 4.82 -0.25 -13.89
C GLU A 13 3.47 0.13 -13.27
N LYS A 14 3.40 0.07 -11.94
CA LYS A 14 2.23 0.41 -11.14
C LYS A 14 2.56 1.55 -10.18
N THR A 15 1.61 2.45 -9.98
CA THR A 15 1.70 3.51 -8.97
C THR A 15 0.41 3.60 -8.17
N LEU A 16 0.49 4.13 -6.96
CA LEU A 16 -0.68 4.47 -6.17
C LEU A 16 -1.16 5.87 -6.54
N ALA A 17 -2.46 5.98 -6.82
CA ALA A 17 -3.18 7.25 -6.84
C ALA A 17 -4.14 7.32 -5.66
N ILE A 18 -4.20 8.46 -4.98
CA ILE A 18 -5.22 8.72 -3.95
C ILE A 18 -5.94 10.03 -4.28
N ILE A 19 -7.26 9.99 -4.30
CA ILE A 19 -8.15 11.16 -4.25
C ILE A 19 -8.39 11.48 -2.78
N LYS A 20 -7.97 12.67 -2.34
CA LYS A 20 -8.02 13.11 -0.94
C LYS A 20 -9.44 13.52 -0.51
N PRO A 21 -9.73 13.60 0.81
CA PRO A 21 -11.10 13.69 1.31
C PRO A 21 -11.95 14.88 0.83
N ASP A 22 -11.32 16.00 0.52
CA ASP A 22 -11.96 17.25 0.11
C ASP A 22 -12.54 17.24 -1.31
N ILE A 23 -12.10 16.31 -2.16
CA ILE A 23 -12.50 16.27 -3.58
C ILE A 23 -12.99 14.89 -4.03
N VAL A 24 -13.42 14.05 -3.09
CA VAL A 24 -13.96 12.71 -3.41
C VAL A 24 -15.23 12.78 -4.26
N ASP A 25 -15.97 13.88 -4.23
CA ASP A 25 -17.11 14.13 -5.12
C ASP A 25 -16.68 14.31 -6.59
N LYS A 26 -15.41 14.60 -6.86
CA LYS A 26 -14.81 14.71 -8.21
C LYS A 26 -14.25 13.40 -8.75
N GLU A 27 -14.54 12.29 -8.07
CA GLU A 27 -13.99 10.97 -8.40
C GLU A 27 -14.26 10.52 -9.85
N GLU A 28 -15.46 10.72 -10.38
CA GLU A 28 -15.80 10.31 -11.75
C GLU A 28 -14.99 11.10 -12.79
N GLU A 29 -14.94 12.42 -12.64
CA GLU A 29 -14.20 13.33 -13.53
C GLU A 29 -12.69 13.00 -13.55
N ILE A 30 -12.11 12.73 -12.37
CA ILE A 30 -10.69 12.38 -12.24
C ILE A 30 -10.40 11.01 -12.86
N GLN A 31 -11.28 10.02 -12.71
CA GLN A 31 -11.13 8.73 -13.39
C GLN A 31 -11.16 8.88 -14.91
N ASP A 32 -12.04 9.71 -15.44
CA ASP A 32 -12.09 9.98 -16.88
C ASP A 32 -10.81 10.65 -17.39
N ILE A 33 -10.21 11.54 -16.60
CA ILE A 33 -8.91 12.13 -16.94
C ILE A 33 -7.81 11.06 -16.93
N ILE A 34 -7.75 10.23 -15.88
CA ILE A 34 -6.78 9.13 -15.75
C ILE A 34 -6.84 8.19 -16.96
N LEU A 35 -8.05 7.76 -17.35
CA LEU A 35 -8.25 6.86 -18.48
C LEU A 35 -7.85 7.52 -19.81
N ARG A 36 -8.23 8.79 -20.02
CA ARG A 36 -7.84 9.57 -21.21
C ARG A 36 -6.34 9.82 -21.29
N SER A 37 -5.66 9.92 -20.15
CA SER A 37 -4.21 10.02 -20.07
C SER A 37 -3.49 8.70 -20.39
N GLY A 38 -4.21 7.61 -20.64
CA GLY A 38 -3.65 6.32 -21.06
C GLY A 38 -3.22 5.41 -19.91
N PHE A 39 -3.75 5.63 -18.72
CA PHE A 39 -3.61 4.70 -17.60
C PHE A 39 -4.68 3.61 -17.64
N THR A 40 -4.34 2.44 -17.12
CA THR A 40 -5.32 1.43 -16.71
C THR A 40 -5.54 1.53 -15.21
N ILE A 41 -6.78 1.60 -14.76
CA ILE A 41 -7.14 1.47 -13.34
C ILE A 41 -7.24 -0.03 -13.05
N VAL A 42 -6.22 -0.59 -12.40
CA VAL A 42 -6.15 -2.02 -12.08
C VAL A 42 -7.10 -2.37 -10.95
N GLN A 43 -7.12 -1.53 -9.92
CA GLN A 43 -8.02 -1.69 -8.80
C GLN A 43 -8.34 -0.32 -8.20
N ARG A 44 -9.52 -0.24 -7.59
CA ARG A 44 -10.06 0.95 -6.94
C ARG A 44 -10.72 0.53 -5.63
N ARG A 45 -10.57 1.32 -4.58
CA ARG A 45 -11.42 1.21 -3.39
C ARG A 45 -11.62 2.57 -2.72
N LYS A 46 -12.80 2.78 -2.14
CA LYS A 46 -13.10 3.90 -1.25
C LYS A 46 -12.93 3.44 0.19
N LEU A 47 -12.20 4.21 0.99
CA LEU A 47 -11.86 3.85 2.36
C LEU A 47 -11.87 5.08 3.28
N ARG A 48 -11.93 4.87 4.59
CA ARG A 48 -11.73 5.92 5.60
C ARG A 48 -10.62 5.46 6.52
N LEU A 49 -9.52 6.19 6.54
CA LEU A 49 -8.37 5.88 7.39
C LEU A 49 -8.55 6.50 8.79
N SER A 50 -8.16 5.76 9.82
CA SER A 50 -7.99 6.33 11.15
C SER A 50 -6.77 7.26 11.20
N PRO A 51 -6.68 8.18 12.18
CA PRO A 51 -5.47 8.98 12.39
C PRO A 51 -4.20 8.14 12.57
N GLU A 52 -4.30 6.98 13.22
CA GLU A 52 -3.19 6.05 13.36
C GLU A 52 -2.77 5.47 12.00
N GLN A 53 -3.72 5.03 11.18
CA GLN A 53 -3.43 4.52 9.84
C GLN A 53 -2.82 5.61 8.94
N CYS A 54 -3.33 6.84 9.01
CA CYS A 54 -2.74 7.97 8.30
C CYS A 54 -1.30 8.25 8.76
N SER A 55 -1.04 8.17 10.07
CA SER A 55 0.31 8.35 10.61
C SER A 55 1.27 7.27 10.11
N ASN A 56 0.83 6.01 10.08
CA ASN A 56 1.61 4.89 9.56
C ASN A 56 1.86 5.02 8.05
N PHE A 57 0.87 5.46 7.28
CA PHE A 57 1.03 5.69 5.84
C PHE A 57 2.05 6.79 5.54
N TYR A 58 2.04 7.88 6.31
CA TYR A 58 2.95 9.01 6.15
C TYR A 58 4.17 8.96 7.08
N VAL A 59 4.59 7.78 7.54
CA VAL A 59 5.66 7.63 8.54
C VAL A 59 6.97 8.32 8.16
N GLU A 60 7.30 8.40 6.86
CA GLU A 60 8.48 9.13 6.35
C GLU A 60 8.45 10.64 6.61
N LYS A 61 7.26 11.19 6.88
CA LYS A 61 7.05 12.60 7.23
C LYS A 61 7.00 12.83 8.74
N TYR A 62 7.22 11.79 9.55
CA TYR A 62 7.28 11.91 11.00
C TYR A 62 8.33 12.95 11.43
N GLY A 63 7.99 13.75 12.43
CA GLY A 63 8.84 14.86 12.91
C GLY A 63 8.77 16.15 12.08
N LYS A 64 8.07 16.17 10.93
CA LYS A 64 7.81 17.43 10.20
C LYS A 64 6.68 18.22 10.88
N MET A 65 6.79 19.55 10.93
CA MET A 65 5.80 20.40 11.61
C MET A 65 4.37 20.25 11.06
N PHE A 66 4.21 19.94 9.77
CA PHE A 66 2.90 19.74 9.15
C PHE A 66 2.32 18.34 9.35
N PHE A 67 3.08 17.39 9.92
CA PHE A 67 2.67 15.99 10.03
C PHE A 67 1.35 15.77 10.79
N PRO A 68 1.10 16.41 11.95
CA PRO A 68 -0.18 16.26 12.65
C PRO A 68 -1.37 16.75 11.81
N ASN A 69 -1.20 17.87 11.10
CA ASN A 69 -2.24 18.43 10.23
C ASN A 69 -2.49 17.54 9.01
N LEU A 70 -1.44 16.93 8.45
CA LEU A 70 -1.56 15.94 7.39
C LEU A 70 -2.37 14.72 7.83
N THR A 71 -2.05 14.17 8.98
CA THR A 71 -2.77 13.04 9.55
C THR A 71 -4.23 13.39 9.83
N ALA A 72 -4.50 14.53 10.45
CA ALA A 72 -5.87 14.98 10.76
C ALA A 72 -6.70 15.20 9.49
N TYR A 73 -6.11 15.83 8.47
CA TYR A 73 -6.79 16.05 7.20
C TYR A 73 -7.10 14.74 6.46
N MET A 74 -6.12 13.83 6.35
CA MET A 74 -6.31 12.57 5.62
C MET A 74 -7.27 11.60 6.32
N SER A 75 -7.48 11.76 7.63
CA SER A 75 -8.46 10.99 8.42
C SER A 75 -9.82 11.71 8.59
N SER A 76 -9.97 12.93 8.06
CA SER A 76 -11.19 13.74 8.22
C SER A 76 -12.42 13.18 7.51
N GLY A 77 -12.22 12.35 6.48
CA GLY A 77 -13.29 11.82 5.65
C GLY A 77 -12.88 10.59 4.85
N PRO A 78 -13.78 10.10 3.98
CA PRO A 78 -13.42 9.04 3.04
C PRO A 78 -12.38 9.55 2.03
N LEU A 79 -11.58 8.66 1.47
CA LEU A 79 -10.68 8.88 0.36
C LEU A 79 -10.83 7.73 -0.65
N VAL A 80 -10.36 7.93 -1.88
CA VAL A 80 -10.36 6.88 -2.91
C VAL A 80 -8.93 6.53 -3.25
N ALA A 81 -8.57 5.26 -3.11
CA ALA A 81 -7.28 4.73 -3.56
C ALA A 81 -7.47 3.96 -4.87
N MET A 82 -6.50 4.10 -5.78
CA MET A 82 -6.45 3.39 -7.05
C MET A 82 -5.04 2.90 -7.35
N ILE A 83 -4.94 1.70 -7.90
CA ILE A 83 -3.71 1.21 -8.52
C ILE A 83 -3.77 1.57 -10.00
N LEU A 84 -2.85 2.40 -10.45
CA LEU A 84 -2.74 2.78 -11.85
C LEU A 84 -1.60 2.01 -12.51
N ALA A 85 -1.81 1.54 -13.73
CA ALA A 85 -0.80 0.82 -14.51
C ALA A 85 -0.58 1.45 -15.88
N ARG A 86 0.70 1.61 -16.25
CA ARG A 86 1.17 2.12 -17.55
C ARG A 86 2.70 1.97 -17.62
N HIS A 87 3.28 2.01 -18.82
CA HIS A 87 4.72 2.26 -18.96
C HIS A 87 5.13 3.61 -18.35
N LYS A 88 6.07 3.61 -17.39
CA LYS A 88 6.47 4.81 -16.62
C LYS A 88 5.32 5.43 -15.80
N ALA A 89 4.46 4.58 -15.23
CA ALA A 89 3.26 5.02 -14.51
C ALA A 89 3.53 6.08 -13.43
N ILE A 90 4.62 5.94 -12.67
CA ILE A 90 4.99 6.87 -11.59
C ILE A 90 5.28 8.25 -12.16
N SER A 91 6.20 8.35 -13.13
CA SER A 91 6.59 9.65 -13.67
C SER A 91 5.43 10.34 -14.40
N TYR A 92 4.65 9.59 -15.19
CA TYR A 92 3.48 10.14 -15.87
C TYR A 92 2.40 10.60 -14.89
N TRP A 93 2.22 9.88 -13.77
CA TRP A 93 1.23 10.26 -12.77
C TRP A 93 1.66 11.53 -12.05
N LEU A 94 2.93 11.63 -11.66
CA LEU A 94 3.49 12.83 -11.05
C LEU A 94 3.44 14.05 -11.99
N GLU A 95 3.67 13.85 -13.30
CA GLU A 95 3.52 14.89 -14.31
C GLU A 95 2.07 15.38 -14.40
N LEU A 96 1.10 14.45 -14.46
CA LEU A 96 -0.32 14.78 -14.50
C LEU A 96 -0.80 15.49 -13.22
N LEU A 97 -0.22 15.15 -12.07
CA LEU A 97 -0.48 15.83 -10.81
C LEU A 97 0.07 17.26 -10.78
N GLY A 98 1.26 17.48 -11.33
CA GLY A 98 1.99 18.74 -11.20
C GLY A 98 2.64 18.93 -9.81
N PRO A 99 3.21 20.12 -9.54
CA PRO A 99 3.92 20.42 -8.30
C PRO A 99 3.08 20.18 -7.03
N ASN A 100 3.71 19.76 -5.93
CA ASN A 100 3.00 19.48 -4.67
C ASN A 100 2.22 20.68 -4.13
N ASN A 101 2.78 21.89 -4.28
CA ASN A 101 2.13 23.12 -3.87
C ASN A 101 1.15 23.58 -4.95
N SER A 102 -0.14 23.62 -4.61
CA SER A 102 -1.21 23.96 -5.56
C SER A 102 -1.10 25.38 -6.13
N LEU A 103 -0.53 26.34 -5.39
CA LEU A 103 -0.31 27.71 -5.89
C LEU A 103 0.77 27.72 -6.97
N VAL A 104 1.89 27.02 -6.71
CA VAL A 104 2.96 26.85 -7.71
C VAL A 104 2.45 26.08 -8.93
N ALA A 105 1.62 25.06 -8.71
CA ALA A 105 0.98 24.31 -9.80
C ALA A 105 0.12 25.22 -10.68
N LYS A 106 -0.69 26.12 -10.11
CA LYS A 106 -1.51 27.08 -10.86
C LYS A 106 -0.67 28.03 -11.73
N GLU A 107 0.51 28.41 -11.26
CA GLU A 107 1.41 29.31 -11.98
C GLU A 107 2.21 28.59 -13.08
N THR A 108 2.67 27.37 -12.82
CA THR A 108 3.66 26.69 -13.69
C THR A 108 3.07 25.58 -14.54
N HIS A 109 2.00 24.93 -14.09
CA HIS A 109 1.34 23.79 -14.73
C HIS A 109 -0.19 23.93 -14.57
N PRO A 110 -0.81 24.97 -15.19
CA PRO A 110 -2.21 25.33 -14.95
C PRO A 110 -3.20 24.20 -15.30
N ASP A 111 -2.81 23.29 -16.20
CA ASP A 111 -3.61 22.14 -16.62
C ASP A 111 -3.42 20.90 -15.71
N SER A 112 -2.54 20.98 -14.70
CA SER A 112 -2.28 19.87 -13.79
C SER A 112 -3.43 19.65 -12.80
N LEU A 113 -3.60 18.42 -12.33
CA LEU A 113 -4.70 18.09 -11.42
C LEU A 113 -4.63 18.88 -10.10
N ARG A 114 -3.42 19.20 -9.62
CA ARG A 114 -3.25 20.03 -8.42
C ARG A 114 -3.56 21.50 -8.67
N ALA A 115 -3.35 21.99 -9.89
CA ALA A 115 -3.77 23.34 -10.25
C ALA A 115 -5.31 23.46 -10.31
N ILE A 116 -5.97 22.45 -10.88
CA ILE A 116 -7.42 22.42 -11.09
C ILE A 116 -8.18 22.19 -9.77
N TYR A 117 -7.78 21.18 -8.98
CA TYR A 117 -8.54 20.76 -7.79
C TYR A 117 -7.91 21.17 -6.46
N GLY A 118 -6.62 21.54 -6.44
CA GLY A 118 -5.91 21.87 -5.21
C GLY A 118 -6.13 23.32 -4.75
N THR A 119 -6.17 23.53 -3.44
CA THR A 119 -6.32 24.86 -2.83
C THR A 119 -5.04 25.35 -2.16
N ASP A 120 -4.28 24.46 -1.52
CA ASP A 120 -3.06 24.79 -0.78
C ASP A 120 -2.05 23.61 -0.83
N ASP A 121 -0.97 23.68 -0.04
CA ASP A 121 0.08 22.65 0.00
C ASP A 121 -0.39 21.34 0.67
N LEU A 122 -1.27 21.44 1.66
CA LEU A 122 -1.85 20.30 2.37
C LEU A 122 -3.01 19.70 1.56
N ARG A 123 -3.95 20.55 1.15
CA ARG A 123 -5.13 20.27 0.30
C ARG A 123 -4.78 20.43 -1.17
N ASN A 124 -3.82 19.63 -1.61
CA ASN A 124 -3.43 19.55 -3.01
C ASN A 124 -4.20 18.45 -3.77
N ALA A 125 -5.41 18.11 -3.33
CA ALA A 125 -6.36 17.20 -3.97
C ALA A 125 -5.94 15.71 -4.11
N LEU A 126 -4.72 15.42 -4.56
CA LEU A 126 -4.30 14.09 -5.00
C LEU A 126 -2.87 13.75 -4.54
N HIS A 127 -2.65 12.45 -4.29
CA HIS A 127 -1.35 11.88 -3.96
C HIS A 127 -0.89 10.88 -5.02
N GLY A 128 0.42 10.85 -5.23
CA GLY A 128 1.12 9.89 -6.07
C GLY A 128 2.41 9.42 -5.40
N SER A 129 2.77 8.16 -5.59
CA SER A 129 4.03 7.61 -5.10
C SER A 129 5.21 8.26 -5.82
N ASN A 130 6.33 8.49 -5.10
CA ASN A 130 7.49 9.20 -5.65
C ASN A 130 8.45 8.31 -6.44
N ASP A 131 8.51 7.03 -6.10
CA ASP A 131 9.41 6.03 -6.67
C ASP A 131 8.81 4.63 -6.54
N PHE A 132 9.51 3.63 -7.09
CA PHE A 132 9.05 2.24 -7.09
C PHE A 132 8.89 1.65 -5.68
N ALA A 133 9.80 1.98 -4.75
CA ALA A 133 9.75 1.45 -3.39
C ALA A 133 8.56 2.05 -2.61
N ALA A 134 8.33 3.35 -2.79
CA ALA A 134 7.14 4.03 -2.27
C ALA A 134 5.87 3.44 -2.88
N ALA A 135 5.81 3.24 -4.21
CA ALA A 135 4.66 2.66 -4.88
C ALA A 135 4.33 1.25 -4.36
N GLU A 136 5.32 0.37 -4.23
CA GLU A 136 5.10 -0.98 -3.69
C GLU A 136 4.57 -0.93 -2.25
N ARG A 137 5.23 -0.16 -1.37
CA ARG A 137 4.82 -0.01 0.04
C ARG A 137 3.40 0.53 0.15
N GLU A 138 3.11 1.61 -0.58
CA GLU A 138 1.85 2.32 -0.51
C GLU A 138 0.71 1.51 -1.12
N ILE A 139 0.95 0.81 -2.23
CA ILE A 139 -0.02 -0.15 -2.80
C ILE A 139 -0.29 -1.26 -1.80
N ARG A 140 0.74 -1.87 -1.19
CA ARG A 140 0.53 -2.94 -0.20
C ARG A 140 -0.22 -2.46 1.04
N PHE A 141 0.01 -1.22 1.48
CA PHE A 141 -0.78 -0.61 2.55
C PHE A 141 -2.25 -0.41 2.15
N MET A 142 -2.47 0.09 0.93
CA MET A 142 -3.81 0.39 0.42
C MET A 142 -4.51 -0.81 -0.22
N PHE A 143 -3.86 -1.94 -0.43
CA PHE A 143 -4.43 -3.11 -1.10
C PHE A 143 -3.69 -4.36 -0.59
N PRO A 144 -3.89 -4.75 0.67
CA PRO A 144 -3.12 -5.83 1.30
C PRO A 144 -3.30 -7.18 0.60
N GLU A 145 -4.43 -7.39 -0.07
CA GLU A 145 -4.73 -8.61 -0.83
C GLU A 145 -4.13 -8.63 -2.25
N VAL A 146 -3.50 -7.54 -2.69
CA VAL A 146 -2.92 -7.46 -4.04
C VAL A 146 -1.49 -7.97 -4.07
N ILE A 147 -1.24 -8.87 -5.01
CA ILE A 147 0.12 -9.27 -5.37
C ILE A 147 0.74 -8.15 -6.21
N VAL A 148 1.73 -7.45 -5.64
CA VAL A 148 2.53 -6.46 -6.36
C VAL A 148 3.71 -7.18 -7.01
N GLU A 149 3.83 -7.04 -8.32
CA GLU A 149 4.94 -7.59 -9.10
C GLU A 149 6.14 -6.63 -9.13
N PRO A 150 7.37 -7.14 -9.27
CA PRO A 150 7.72 -8.54 -9.54
C PRO A 150 7.69 -9.41 -8.28
N ILE A 151 7.20 -10.64 -8.43
CA ILE A 151 7.35 -11.66 -7.38
C ILE A 151 8.86 -11.92 -7.21
N PRO A 152 9.41 -11.88 -5.98
CA PRO A 152 10.81 -12.17 -5.76
C PRO A 152 11.18 -13.53 -6.37
N ILE A 153 12.27 -13.56 -7.15
CA ILE A 153 12.81 -14.77 -7.77
C ILE A 153 14.28 -14.98 -7.36
N GLY A 154 14.79 -16.19 -7.56
CA GLY A 154 16.20 -16.51 -7.34
C GLY A 154 16.62 -16.25 -5.88
N GLN A 155 17.67 -15.45 -5.70
CA GLN A 155 18.22 -15.18 -4.36
C GLN A 155 17.25 -14.36 -3.50
N ALA A 156 16.56 -13.36 -4.07
CA ALA A 156 15.58 -12.57 -3.33
C ALA A 156 14.44 -13.41 -2.77
N ALA A 157 13.99 -14.43 -3.52
CA ALA A 157 12.99 -15.40 -3.04
C ALA A 157 13.54 -16.22 -1.86
N LYS A 158 14.79 -16.70 -1.96
CA LYS A 158 15.44 -17.47 -0.89
C LYS A 158 15.61 -16.63 0.37
N ASP A 159 16.05 -15.39 0.23
CA ASP A 159 16.24 -14.47 1.35
C ASP A 159 14.91 -14.20 2.05
N TYR A 160 13.84 -13.96 1.28
CA TYR A 160 12.50 -13.79 1.83
C TYR A 160 12.02 -15.03 2.61
N LEU A 161 12.16 -16.22 2.01
CA LEU A 161 11.80 -17.48 2.67
C LEU A 161 12.59 -17.65 3.97
N ASN A 162 13.90 -17.48 3.93
CA ASN A 162 14.78 -17.66 5.09
C ASN A 162 14.49 -16.67 6.22
N LEU A 163 14.18 -15.42 5.89
CA LEU A 163 13.96 -14.37 6.88
C LEU A 163 12.56 -14.43 7.50
N HIS A 164 11.53 -14.73 6.70
CA HIS A 164 10.13 -14.54 7.12
C HIS A 164 9.33 -15.83 7.27
N ILE A 165 9.72 -16.93 6.61
CA ILE A 165 8.90 -18.15 6.57
C ILE A 165 9.61 -19.30 7.30
N MET A 166 10.87 -19.56 6.97
CA MET A 166 11.62 -20.72 7.46
C MET A 166 11.73 -20.80 8.98
N PRO A 167 11.92 -19.71 9.76
CA PRO A 167 12.04 -19.82 11.22
C PRO A 167 10.81 -20.49 11.85
N THR A 168 9.61 -20.03 11.51
CA THR A 168 8.34 -20.59 12.03
C THR A 168 7.99 -21.91 11.37
N LEU A 169 8.24 -22.05 10.06
CA LEU A 169 7.92 -23.28 9.34
C LEU A 169 8.77 -24.47 9.82
N LEU A 170 10.06 -24.28 10.07
CA LEU A 170 10.94 -25.34 10.58
C LEU A 170 10.53 -25.79 11.98
N GLU A 171 10.15 -24.85 12.84
CA GLU A 171 9.64 -25.17 14.17
C GLU A 171 8.33 -25.98 14.07
N GLY A 172 7.39 -25.55 13.23
CA GLY A 172 6.14 -26.27 13.01
C GLY A 172 6.33 -27.67 12.43
N LEU A 173 7.23 -27.83 11.45
CA LEU A 173 7.59 -29.14 10.89
C LEU A 173 8.26 -30.05 11.93
N THR A 174 9.08 -29.47 12.81
CA THR A 174 9.72 -30.21 13.91
C THR A 174 8.67 -30.71 14.90
N GLU A 175 7.72 -29.88 15.29
CA GLU A 175 6.63 -30.26 16.18
C GLU A 175 5.67 -31.27 15.54
N LEU A 176 5.39 -31.14 14.24
CA LEU A 176 4.59 -32.10 13.49
C LEU A 176 5.20 -33.51 13.55
N CYS A 177 6.52 -33.62 13.33
CA CYS A 177 7.25 -34.88 13.41
C CYS A 177 7.23 -35.51 14.81
N LYS A 178 7.15 -34.70 15.87
CA LYS A 178 7.03 -35.18 17.26
C LYS A 178 5.63 -35.69 17.56
N GLN A 179 4.60 -34.94 17.19
CA GLN A 179 3.21 -35.23 17.56
C GLN A 179 2.57 -36.32 16.71
N LYS A 180 2.94 -36.43 15.42
CA LYS A 180 2.39 -37.40 14.46
C LYS A 180 0.85 -37.48 14.49
N PRO A 181 0.16 -36.34 14.27
CA PRO A 181 -1.31 -36.29 14.24
C PRO A 181 -1.87 -37.13 13.09
N ALA A 182 -3.13 -37.52 13.20
CA ALA A 182 -3.83 -38.29 12.16
C ALA A 182 -3.95 -37.51 10.82
N ASP A 183 -4.08 -36.19 10.89
CA ASP A 183 -4.05 -35.29 9.73
C ASP A 183 -2.90 -34.27 9.88
N PRO A 184 -1.71 -34.57 9.31
CA PRO A 184 -0.54 -33.70 9.38
C PRO A 184 -0.74 -32.33 8.75
N LEU A 185 -1.55 -32.22 7.70
CA LEU A 185 -1.70 -30.99 6.94
C LEU A 185 -2.54 -29.98 7.73
N ILE A 186 -3.73 -30.40 8.19
CA ILE A 186 -4.63 -29.56 8.98
C ILE A 186 -3.95 -29.17 10.30
N TRP A 187 -3.29 -30.14 10.95
CA TRP A 187 -2.59 -29.86 12.20
C TRP A 187 -1.48 -28.83 12.01
N LEU A 188 -0.68 -28.93 10.93
CA LEU A 188 0.38 -27.95 10.66
C LEU A 188 -0.20 -26.58 10.33
N ALA A 189 -1.29 -26.51 9.56
CA ALA A 189 -1.98 -25.26 9.27
C ALA A 189 -2.46 -24.56 10.55
N ASP A 190 -3.13 -25.29 11.44
CA ASP A 190 -3.58 -24.77 12.74
C ASP A 190 -2.40 -24.35 13.63
N TRP A 191 -1.32 -25.14 13.63
CA TRP A 191 -0.11 -24.83 14.37
C TRP A 191 0.53 -23.54 13.87
N LEU A 192 0.65 -23.35 12.56
CA LEU A 192 1.21 -22.13 11.96
C LEU A 192 0.32 -20.92 12.25
N LEU A 193 -1.01 -21.05 12.17
CA LEU A 193 -1.94 -19.96 12.51
C LEU A 193 -1.87 -19.56 13.98
N LYS A 194 -1.62 -20.52 14.88
CA LYS A 194 -1.47 -20.28 16.32
C LYS A 194 -0.10 -19.68 16.69
N ASN A 195 0.95 -20.07 15.98
CA ASN A 195 2.33 -19.68 16.26
C ASN A 195 2.88 -18.63 15.28
N ASN A 196 2.02 -17.96 14.52
CA ASN A 196 2.43 -16.89 13.64
C ASN A 196 3.04 -15.73 14.46
N PRO A 197 4.34 -15.41 14.29
CA PRO A 197 5.01 -14.35 15.07
C PRO A 197 4.44 -12.95 14.77
N ASN A 198 3.76 -12.78 13.62
CA ASN A 198 3.15 -11.53 13.21
C ASN A 198 1.69 -11.39 13.69
N LYS A 199 1.11 -12.42 14.33
CA LYS A 199 -0.23 -12.34 14.87
C LYS A 199 -0.18 -11.73 16.28
N PRO A 200 -0.89 -10.61 16.54
CA PRO A 200 -0.94 -10.05 17.89
C PRO A 200 -1.56 -11.07 18.85
N LYS A 201 -0.85 -11.35 19.95
CA LYS A 201 -1.35 -12.19 21.04
C LYS A 201 -2.36 -11.37 21.83
N LEU A 202 -3.65 -11.64 21.65
CA LEU A 202 -4.69 -11.03 22.48
C LEU A 202 -4.53 -11.56 23.91
N CYS A 203 -3.91 -10.78 24.78
CA CYS A 203 -3.92 -11.06 26.22
C CYS A 203 -5.34 -10.82 26.73
N HIS A 204 -6.11 -11.88 26.93
CA HIS A 204 -7.29 -11.82 27.76
C HIS A 204 -6.83 -11.64 29.21
N HIS A 205 -6.63 -10.40 29.65
CA HIS A 205 -6.67 -10.12 31.07
C HIS A 205 -8.13 -10.26 31.52
N PRO A 206 -8.45 -11.15 32.47
CA PRO A 206 -9.76 -11.11 33.08
C PRO A 206 -9.93 -9.71 33.66
N ILE A 207 -11.01 -9.03 33.25
CA ILE A 207 -11.46 -7.80 33.90
C ILE A 207 -11.76 -8.21 35.33
N VAL A 208 -10.84 -7.90 36.25
CA VAL A 208 -11.11 -7.99 37.67
C VAL A 208 -12.05 -6.84 37.94
N GLU A 209 -13.34 -7.14 38.11
CA GLU A 209 -14.29 -6.19 38.68
C GLU A 209 -13.78 -5.86 40.09
N GLU A 210 -13.18 -4.69 40.25
CA GLU A 210 -12.93 -4.14 41.58
C GLU A 210 -14.29 -3.85 42.23
N PRO A 211 -14.60 -4.44 43.40
CA PRO A 211 -15.82 -4.12 44.11
C PRO A 211 -15.77 -2.68 44.64
N TYR A 212 -16.87 -1.96 44.39
CA TYR A 212 -17.15 -0.60 44.87
C TYR A 212 -17.06 -0.47 46.40
#